data_AF-A0A7C5PSR3-F1
#
_entry.id   AF-A0A7C5PSR3-F1
#
_cell.length_a   1.000
_cell.length_b   1.000
_cell.length_c   1.000
_cell.angle_alpha   90.00
_cell.angle_beta   90.00
_cell.angle_gamma   90.00
#
_symmetry.space_group_name_H-M   'P 1'
#
loop_
_entity.id
_entity.type
_entity.pdbx_description
1 polymer ?
#
loop_
_entity_poly.entity_id
_entity_poly.type
_entity_poly.pdbx_seq_one_letter_code
_entity_poly.pdbx_strand_id
1 'polypeptide(L)'
;MTKPEQARFQELVDAARQYCRLIEARSDRTGWLHALMRVLPRLHAGIADLHGEQGYPLPAGGTDLDDRFVLFSRLSRRLGELDRYWLEYDQPGGAGRDDRSGSLADDLTDIYFELRHGLDLLEAAGDEEVARLWECGFHRHWGQHLVDAERHLYHLRASNRLS
;
A
#
# COMPACT_ATOMS: atom_id res chain seq x y z
N MET A 1 10.04 -13.41 18.92
CA MET A 1 9.45 -12.10 19.25
C MET A 1 9.15 -12.05 20.73
N THR A 2 9.42 -10.92 21.38
CA THR A 2 8.97 -10.65 22.75
C THR A 2 7.46 -10.39 22.77
N LYS A 3 6.80 -10.49 23.95
CA LYS A 3 5.36 -10.18 24.07
C LYS A 3 4.98 -8.78 23.54
N PRO A 4 5.77 -7.71 23.82
CA PRO A 4 5.53 -6.39 23.22
C PRO A 4 5.68 -6.37 21.70
N GLU A 5 6.69 -7.03 21.13
CA GLU A 5 6.86 -7.13 19.67
C GLU A 5 5.69 -7.86 19.02
N GLN A 6 5.21 -8.94 19.64
CA GLN A 6 4.06 -9.68 19.13
C GLN A 6 2.78 -8.84 19.13
N ALA A 7 2.57 -8.02 20.16
CA ALA A 7 1.44 -7.09 20.20
C ALA A 7 1.51 -6.05 19.07
N ARG A 8 2.68 -5.44 18.84
CA ARG A 8 2.89 -4.47 17.73
C ARG A 8 2.70 -5.12 16.37
N PHE A 9 3.21 -6.34 16.19
CA PHE A 9 3.00 -7.08 14.95
C PHE A 9 1.52 -7.42 14.73
N GLN A 10 0.78 -7.76 15.79
CA GLN A 10 -0.66 -8.00 15.66
C GLN A 10 -1.41 -6.72 15.26
N GLU A 11 -0.99 -5.54 15.74
CA GLU A 11 -1.54 -4.25 15.30
C GLU A 11 -1.27 -3.99 13.82
N LEU A 12 -0.07 -4.32 13.33
CA LEU A 12 0.28 -4.26 11.91
C LEU A 12 -0.58 -5.23 11.08
N VAL A 13 -0.74 -6.48 11.54
CA VAL A 13 -1.62 -7.47 10.90
C VAL A 13 -3.06 -6.96 10.80
N ASP A 14 -3.57 -6.33 11.86
CA ASP A 14 -4.93 -5.78 11.86
C ASP A 14 -5.07 -4.57 10.92
N ALA A 15 -4.04 -3.72 10.82
CA ALA A 15 -3.98 -2.66 9.82
C ALA A 15 -3.94 -3.23 8.39
N ALA A 16 -3.15 -4.28 8.14
CA ALA A 16 -3.07 -4.96 6.85
C ALA A 16 -4.42 -5.57 6.44
N ARG A 17 -5.08 -6.29 7.36
CA ARG A 17 -6.44 -6.81 7.14
C ARG A 17 -7.44 -5.70 6.85
N GLN A 18 -7.36 -4.59 7.58
CA GLN A 18 -8.22 -3.44 7.34
C GLN A 18 -7.97 -2.84 5.96
N TYR A 19 -6.71 -2.70 5.55
CA TYR A 19 -6.33 -2.21 4.24
C TYR A 19 -6.87 -3.11 3.13
N CYS A 20 -6.62 -4.43 3.17
CA CYS A 20 -7.14 -5.37 2.17
C CYS A 20 -8.67 -5.30 2.07
N ARG A 21 -9.38 -5.26 3.21
CA ARG A 21 -10.84 -5.07 3.21
C ARG A 21 -11.28 -3.77 2.53
N LEU A 22 -10.56 -2.67 2.73
CA LEU A 22 -10.87 -1.39 2.07
C LEU A 22 -10.64 -1.47 0.55
N ILE A 23 -9.59 -2.14 0.10
CA ILE A 23 -9.28 -2.32 -1.33
C ILE A 23 -10.32 -3.21 -2.01
N GLU A 24 -10.77 -4.26 -1.34
CA GLU A 24 -11.78 -5.22 -1.81
C GLU A 24 -13.22 -4.64 -1.75
N ALA A 25 -13.49 -3.69 -0.85
CA ALA A 25 -14.82 -3.15 -0.62
C ALA A 25 -15.34 -2.27 -1.78
N ARG A 26 -16.64 -2.43 -2.06
CA ARG A 26 -17.42 -1.55 -2.94
C ARG A 26 -18.12 -0.51 -2.07
N SER A 27 -17.43 0.60 -1.82
CA SER A 27 -17.94 1.73 -1.03
C SER A 27 -17.95 3.02 -1.84
N ASP A 28 -18.58 4.07 -1.29
CA ASP A 28 -18.45 5.40 -1.87
C ASP A 28 -16.97 5.84 -1.91
N ARG A 29 -16.62 6.70 -2.88
CA ARG A 29 -15.23 7.08 -3.11
C ARG A 29 -14.66 7.92 -1.97
N THR A 30 -15.43 8.86 -1.44
CA THR A 30 -14.96 9.83 -0.43
C THR A 30 -14.67 9.18 0.92
N GLY A 31 -15.62 8.41 1.45
CA GLY A 31 -15.46 7.67 2.69
C GLY A 31 -14.34 6.63 2.60
N TRP A 32 -14.18 6.00 1.44
CA TRP A 32 -13.07 5.09 1.15
C TRP A 32 -11.71 5.79 1.20
N LEU A 33 -11.55 6.93 0.53
CA LEU A 33 -10.31 7.71 0.57
C LEU A 33 -9.98 8.18 1.99
N HIS A 34 -10.98 8.66 2.75
CA HIS A 34 -10.78 9.00 4.16
C HIS A 34 -10.39 7.81 5.03
N ALA A 35 -10.88 6.61 4.73
CA ALA A 35 -10.47 5.40 5.43
C ALA A 35 -9.03 4.99 5.07
N LEU A 36 -8.63 5.13 3.81
CA LEU A 36 -7.26 4.90 3.35
C LEU A 36 -6.27 5.83 4.07
N MET A 37 -6.60 7.12 4.18
CA MET A 37 -5.79 8.11 4.90
C MET A 37 -5.55 7.77 6.39
N ARG A 38 -6.39 6.91 7.00
CA ARG A 38 -6.21 6.47 8.39
C ARG A 38 -5.44 5.17 8.51
N VAL A 39 -5.54 4.27 7.53
CA VAL A 39 -4.90 2.95 7.61
C VAL A 39 -3.45 3.00 7.12
N LEU A 40 -3.13 3.79 6.09
CA LEU A 40 -1.77 3.88 5.54
C LEU A 40 -0.74 4.33 6.61
N PRO A 41 -0.98 5.37 7.42
CA PRO A 41 -0.01 5.76 8.46
C PRO A 41 0.17 4.69 9.55
N ARG A 42 -0.85 3.86 9.78
CA ARG A 42 -0.76 2.75 10.74
C ARG A 42 0.07 1.61 10.18
N LEU A 43 -0.02 1.32 8.88
CA LEU A 43 0.86 0.38 8.21
C LEU A 43 2.31 0.86 8.26
N HIS A 44 2.54 2.14 7.94
CA HIS A 44 3.86 2.76 8.01
C HIS A 44 4.46 2.62 9.40
N ALA A 45 3.74 3.06 10.43
CA ALA A 45 4.19 2.98 11.81
C ALA A 45 4.44 1.53 12.25
N GLY A 46 3.54 0.61 11.90
CA GLY A 46 3.67 -0.80 12.26
C GLY A 46 4.91 -1.48 11.66
N ILE A 47 5.27 -1.15 10.42
CA ILE A 47 6.52 -1.64 9.81
C ILE A 47 7.74 -0.97 10.42
N ALA A 48 7.71 0.34 10.68
CA ALA A 48 8.83 1.05 11.27
C ALA A 48 9.19 0.56 12.70
N ASP A 49 8.21 -0.03 13.39
CA ASP A 49 8.37 -0.67 14.69
C ASP A 49 8.89 -2.12 14.61
N LEU A 50 8.97 -2.72 13.41
CA LEU A 50 9.67 -3.99 13.22
C LEU A 50 11.16 -3.74 13.31
N HIS A 51 11.83 -4.43 14.23
CA HIS A 51 13.28 -4.42 14.36
C HIS A 51 13.81 -5.77 13.87
N GLY A 52 14.12 -5.90 12.58
CA GLY A 52 14.74 -7.10 12.03
C GLY A 52 16.14 -6.86 11.48
N GLU A 53 17.05 -7.80 11.73
CA GLU A 53 18.26 -7.91 10.92
C GLU A 53 17.83 -8.31 9.50
N GLN A 54 18.31 -7.55 8.50
CA GLN A 54 18.01 -7.72 7.08
C GLN A 54 18.25 -9.18 6.64
N GLY A 55 17.19 -9.99 6.64
CA GLY A 55 17.21 -11.38 6.21
C GLY A 55 17.13 -11.51 4.69
N TYR A 56 17.57 -12.67 4.19
CA TYR A 56 17.34 -13.04 2.79
C TYR A 56 15.83 -13.24 2.55
N PRO A 57 15.30 -12.72 1.43
CA PRO A 57 13.86 -12.76 1.17
C PRO A 57 13.39 -14.20 0.99
N LEU A 58 12.18 -14.48 1.49
CA LEU A 58 11.38 -15.60 1.00
C LEU A 58 11.15 -15.43 -0.51
N PRO A 59 10.93 -16.53 -1.26
CA PRO A 59 10.55 -16.43 -2.66
C PRO A 59 9.31 -15.54 -2.76
N ALA A 60 9.39 -14.49 -3.58
CA ALA A 60 8.24 -13.65 -3.87
C ALA A 60 7.09 -14.55 -4.31
N GLY A 61 5.96 -14.50 -3.59
CA GLY A 61 4.71 -15.05 -4.09
C GLY A 61 4.39 -14.37 -5.41
N GLY A 62 4.64 -15.06 -6.52
CA GLY A 62 4.36 -14.57 -7.86
C GLY A 62 2.88 -14.31 -8.00
N THR A 63 2.46 -13.09 -7.72
CA THR A 63 1.10 -12.65 -8.02
C THR A 63 0.96 -12.64 -9.53
N ASP A 64 -0.14 -13.22 -10.02
CA ASP A 64 -0.46 -13.19 -11.43
C ASP A 64 -0.53 -11.74 -11.93
N LEU A 65 0.22 -11.43 -12.99
CA LEU A 65 0.22 -10.11 -13.61
C LEU A 65 -1.18 -9.71 -14.07
N ASP A 66 -2.01 -10.70 -14.44
CA ASP A 66 -3.40 -10.48 -14.84
C ASP A 66 -4.23 -9.98 -13.65
N ASP A 67 -4.07 -10.58 -12.46
CA ASP A 67 -4.77 -10.15 -11.25
C ASP A 67 -4.36 -8.74 -10.83
N ARG A 68 -3.06 -8.42 -10.96
CA ARG A 68 -2.54 -7.07 -10.73
C ARG A 68 -3.18 -6.06 -11.67
N PHE A 69 -3.22 -6.37 -12.96
CA PHE A 69 -3.82 -5.50 -13.97
C PHE A 69 -5.32 -5.29 -13.74
N VAL A 70 -6.05 -6.35 -13.37
CA VAL A 70 -7.49 -6.28 -13.05
C VAL A 70 -7.74 -5.37 -11.85
N LEU A 71 -6.96 -5.52 -10.78
CA LEU A 71 -7.09 -4.68 -9.58
C LEU A 71 -6.75 -3.22 -9.88
N PHE A 72 -5.60 -2.98 -10.50
CA PHE A 72 -5.16 -1.65 -10.93
C PHE A 72 -6.24 -0.95 -11.76
N SER A 73 -6.75 -1.63 -12.80
CA SER A 73 -7.78 -1.08 -13.70
C SER A 73 -9.07 -0.73 -12.95
N ARG A 74 -9.44 -1.53 -11.95
CA ARG A 74 -10.60 -1.25 -11.09
C ARG A 74 -10.38 -0.02 -10.23
N LEU A 75 -9.21 0.10 -9.60
CA LEU A 75 -8.87 1.22 -8.71
C LEU A 75 -8.70 2.52 -9.50
N SER A 76 -8.01 2.48 -10.63
CA SER A 76 -7.81 3.65 -11.51
C SER A 76 -9.15 4.19 -12.01
N ARG A 77 -10.08 3.31 -12.43
CA ARG A 77 -11.43 3.72 -12.80
C ARG A 77 -12.22 4.33 -11.63
N ARG A 78 -12.07 3.80 -10.42
CA ARG A 78 -12.71 4.32 -9.21
C ARG A 78 -12.18 5.71 -8.86
N LEU A 79 -10.86 5.91 -8.97
CA LEU A 79 -10.20 7.17 -8.64
C LEU A 79 -10.46 8.26 -9.70
N GLY A 80 -10.45 7.89 -10.99
CA GLY A 80 -10.63 8.84 -12.09
C GLY A 80 -9.54 9.91 -12.06
N GLU A 81 -9.94 11.18 -12.11
CA GLU A 81 -9.03 12.35 -12.07
C GLU A 81 -8.27 12.52 -10.74
N LEU A 82 -8.54 11.69 -9.74
CA LEU A 82 -7.80 11.65 -8.47
C LEU A 82 -6.64 10.67 -8.50
N ASP A 83 -6.49 9.87 -9.56
CA ASP A 83 -5.47 8.81 -9.63
C ASP A 83 -4.06 9.36 -9.83
N ARG A 84 -3.90 10.28 -10.78
CA ARG A 84 -2.58 10.71 -11.28
C ARG A 84 -1.97 11.84 -10.45
N TYR A 85 -0.66 11.78 -10.24
CA TYR A 85 0.11 12.82 -9.54
C TYR A 85 1.52 12.96 -10.10
N TRP A 86 2.14 14.10 -9.81
CA TRP A 86 3.50 14.42 -10.26
C TRP A 86 4.56 13.71 -9.43
N LEU A 87 5.51 13.07 -10.10
CA LEU A 87 6.77 12.60 -9.54
C LEU A 87 7.91 13.59 -9.83
N GLU A 88 9.04 13.44 -9.12
CA GLU A 88 10.17 14.38 -9.18
C GLU A 88 10.74 14.57 -10.61
N TYR A 89 10.69 13.52 -11.42
CA TYR A 89 11.22 13.54 -12.79
C TYR A 89 10.17 13.84 -13.87
N ASP A 90 8.92 14.05 -13.47
CA ASP A 90 7.90 14.46 -14.43
C ASP A 90 8.19 15.89 -14.91
N GLN A 91 8.11 16.11 -16.22
CA GLN A 91 8.31 17.43 -16.81
C GLN A 91 6.96 18.09 -17.08
N PRO A 92 6.60 19.17 -16.37
CA PRO A 92 5.36 19.88 -16.66
C PRO A 92 5.46 20.55 -18.03
N GLY A 93 4.60 20.15 -18.98
CA GLY A 93 4.50 20.79 -20.30
C GLY A 93 5.20 20.04 -21.45
N GLY A 94 5.38 18.72 -21.32
CA GLY A 94 5.69 17.85 -22.45
C GLY A 94 4.54 17.82 -23.47
N ALA A 95 4.80 17.25 -24.65
CA ALA A 95 3.85 17.22 -25.76
C ALA A 95 2.60 16.32 -25.53
N GLY A 96 2.39 15.81 -24.32
CA GLY A 96 1.31 14.91 -23.92
C GLY A 96 0.15 15.61 -23.21
N ARG A 97 -0.99 14.91 -23.07
CA ARG A 97 -2.20 15.42 -22.38
C ARG A 97 -2.20 15.18 -20.86
N ASP A 98 -1.33 14.31 -20.32
CA ASP A 98 -1.11 14.10 -18.88
C ASP A 98 0.29 13.51 -18.70
N ASP A 99 1.27 14.34 -18.36
CA ASP A 99 2.68 13.94 -18.18
C ASP A 99 2.97 13.38 -16.78
N ARG A 100 1.93 13.17 -15.97
CA ARG A 100 2.02 12.63 -14.60
C ARG A 100 2.24 11.12 -14.66
N SER A 101 3.38 10.67 -14.16
CA SER A 101 3.69 9.23 -14.14
C SER A 101 3.17 8.53 -12.88
N GLY A 102 3.03 9.24 -11.76
CA GLY A 102 2.52 8.68 -10.50
C GLY A 102 1.05 8.26 -10.59
N SER A 103 0.70 7.16 -9.93
CA SER A 103 -0.67 6.63 -9.89
C SER A 103 -0.99 6.04 -8.53
N LEU A 104 -1.99 6.61 -7.86
CA LEU A 104 -2.48 6.09 -6.60
C LEU A 104 -3.09 4.68 -6.76
N ALA A 105 -3.72 4.39 -7.89
CA ALA A 105 -4.22 3.05 -8.18
C ALA A 105 -3.10 2.01 -8.22
N ASP A 106 -1.95 2.37 -8.80
CA ASP A 106 -0.76 1.51 -8.88
C ASP A 106 -0.19 1.30 -7.47
N ASP A 107 0.06 2.40 -6.75
CA ASP A 107 0.54 2.36 -5.36
C ASP A 107 -0.32 1.45 -4.47
N LEU A 108 -1.64 1.61 -4.54
CA LEU A 108 -2.58 0.81 -3.74
C LEU A 108 -2.61 -0.66 -4.17
N THR A 109 -2.40 -0.95 -5.45
CA THR A 109 -2.34 -2.32 -5.98
C THR A 109 -1.09 -3.02 -5.47
N ASP A 110 0.06 -2.37 -5.52
CA ASP A 110 1.33 -2.92 -5.05
C ASP A 110 1.30 -3.26 -3.56
N ILE A 111 0.86 -2.31 -2.74
CA ILE A 111 0.71 -2.53 -1.30
C ILE A 111 -0.27 -3.68 -1.02
N TYR A 112 -1.35 -3.79 -1.80
CA TYR A 112 -2.35 -4.84 -1.60
C TYR A 112 -1.77 -6.23 -1.76
N PHE A 113 -1.03 -6.50 -2.83
CA PHE A 113 -0.51 -7.85 -3.07
C PHE A 113 0.59 -8.25 -2.09
N GLU A 114 1.43 -7.31 -1.66
CA GLU A 114 2.45 -7.54 -0.64
C GLU A 114 1.83 -7.89 0.72
N LEU A 115 0.84 -7.09 1.15
CA LEU A 115 0.12 -7.35 2.40
C LEU A 115 -0.72 -8.62 2.32
N ARG A 116 -1.42 -8.84 1.20
CA ARG A 116 -2.25 -10.03 1.01
C ARG A 116 -1.42 -11.31 1.07
N HIS A 117 -0.26 -11.32 0.40
CA HIS A 117 0.65 -12.45 0.43
C HIS A 117 1.10 -12.81 1.84
N GLY A 118 1.53 -11.83 2.64
CA GLY A 118 1.91 -12.08 4.04
C GLY A 118 0.74 -12.54 4.91
N LEU A 119 -0.48 -12.01 4.70
CA LEU A 119 -1.67 -12.47 5.41
C LEU A 119 -2.03 -13.92 5.09
N ASP A 120 -1.90 -14.34 3.83
CA ASP A 120 -2.19 -15.72 3.41
C ASP A 120 -1.13 -16.70 3.95
N LEU A 121 0.09 -16.24 4.24
CA LEU A 121 1.17 -17.04 4.85
C LEU A 121 1.12 -17.11 6.37
N LEU A 122 0.32 -16.27 7.04
CA LEU A 122 0.40 -16.06 8.49
C LEU A 122 0.20 -17.35 9.30
N GLU A 123 -0.75 -18.20 8.91
CA GLU A 123 -1.02 -19.47 9.60
C GLU A 123 0.09 -20.52 9.35
N ALA A 124 0.66 -20.55 8.15
CA ALA A 124 1.62 -21.58 7.74
C ALA A 124 3.08 -21.24 8.11
N ALA A 125 3.46 -19.96 7.98
CA ALA A 125 4.83 -19.49 8.18
C ALA A 125 5.06 -18.89 9.58
N GLY A 126 3.99 -18.40 10.23
CA GLY A 126 4.05 -17.77 11.55
C GLY A 126 4.49 -16.30 11.54
N ASP A 127 4.27 -15.64 12.67
CA ASP A 127 4.43 -14.19 12.86
C ASP A 127 5.82 -13.67 12.45
N GLU A 128 6.89 -14.34 12.89
CA GLU A 128 8.28 -13.91 12.65
C GLU A 128 8.67 -13.92 11.18
N GLU A 129 8.21 -14.93 10.42
CA GLU A 129 8.53 -15.05 9.02
C GLU A 129 7.77 -14.00 8.19
N VAL A 130 6.49 -13.77 8.51
CA VAL A 130 5.68 -12.74 7.85
C VAL A 130 6.20 -11.34 8.19
N ALA A 131 6.61 -11.09 9.43
CA ALA A 131 7.23 -9.82 9.83
C ALA A 131 8.48 -9.54 8.97
N ARG A 132 9.39 -10.51 8.83
CA ARG A 132 10.59 -10.38 7.98
C ARG A 132 10.25 -10.19 6.50
N LEU A 133 9.26 -10.91 5.99
CA LEU A 133 8.77 -10.77 4.62
C LEU A 133 8.31 -9.33 4.35
N TRP A 134 7.45 -8.80 5.20
CA TRP A 134 6.91 -7.45 5.04
C TRP A 134 7.97 -6.36 5.22
N GLU A 135 8.84 -6.47 6.21
CA GLU A 135 9.95 -5.52 6.41
C GLU A 135 10.88 -5.49 5.18
N CYS A 136 11.25 -6.67 4.67
CA CYS A 136 12.07 -6.80 3.48
C CYS A 136 11.39 -6.24 2.23
N GLY A 137 10.11 -6.57 2.01
CA GLY A 137 9.34 -6.03 0.88
C GLY A 137 9.16 -4.52 0.96
N PHE A 138 8.97 -3.98 2.17
CA PHE A 138 8.77 -2.55 2.39
C PHE A 138 10.01 -1.77 1.98
N HIS A 139 11.18 -2.20 2.44
CA HIS A 139 12.45 -1.54 2.11
C HIS A 139 12.84 -1.63 0.64
N ARG A 140 12.43 -2.70 -0.06
CA ARG A 140 12.81 -2.93 -1.46
C ARG A 140 11.83 -2.37 -2.47
N HIS A 141 10.56 -2.22 -2.08
CA HIS A 141 9.49 -2.03 -3.05
C HIS A 141 8.32 -1.22 -2.49
N TRP A 142 7.40 -1.84 -1.75
CA TRP A 142 6.09 -1.25 -1.45
C TRP A 142 6.12 -0.11 -0.43
N GLY A 143 7.25 0.12 0.25
CA GLY A 143 7.41 1.27 1.13
C GLY A 143 7.42 2.60 0.38
N GLN A 144 8.00 2.64 -0.83
CA GLN A 144 7.97 3.85 -1.66
C GLN A 144 6.53 4.15 -2.12
N HIS A 145 5.82 3.13 -2.60
CA HIS A 145 4.40 3.23 -2.96
C HIS A 145 3.53 3.71 -1.79
N LEU A 146 3.78 3.22 -0.57
CA LEU A 146 3.07 3.69 0.62
C LEU A 146 3.29 5.18 0.85
N VAL A 147 4.54 5.64 0.82
CA VAL A 147 4.88 7.06 1.03
C VAL A 147 4.27 7.94 -0.05
N ASP A 148 4.31 7.51 -1.29
CA ASP A 148 3.76 8.26 -2.42
C ASP A 148 2.22 8.35 -2.34
N ALA A 149 1.56 7.26 -1.95
CA ALA A 149 0.12 7.24 -1.69
C ALA A 149 -0.27 8.19 -0.55
N GLU A 150 0.45 8.17 0.58
CA GLU A 150 0.22 9.07 1.70
C GLU A 150 0.37 10.54 1.30
N ARG A 151 1.45 10.86 0.58
CA ARG A 151 1.72 12.21 0.05
C ARG A 151 0.60 12.68 -0.86
N HIS A 152 0.17 11.85 -1.81
CA HIS A 152 -0.87 12.23 -2.74
C HIS A 152 -2.22 12.42 -2.07
N LEU A 153 -2.61 11.50 -1.16
CA LEU A 153 -3.84 11.65 -0.39
C LEU A 153 -3.84 12.92 0.47
N TYR A 154 -2.70 13.27 1.06
CA TYR A 154 -2.53 14.54 1.76
C TYR A 154 -2.79 15.74 0.83
N HIS A 155 -2.20 15.76 -0.38
CA HIS A 155 -2.43 16.82 -1.36
C HIS A 155 -3.90 16.93 -1.78
N LEU A 156 -4.56 15.80 -2.02
CA LEU A 156 -6.00 15.80 -2.36
C LEU A 156 -6.84 16.41 -1.23
N ARG A 157 -6.53 16.06 0.02
CA ARG A 157 -7.20 16.64 1.19
C ARG A 157 -6.93 18.13 1.34
N ALA A 158 -5.67 18.54 1.25
CA ALA A 158 -5.26 19.94 1.40
C ALA A 158 -5.85 20.84 0.30
N SER A 159 -6.09 20.27 -0.89
CA SER A 159 -6.70 20.97 -2.03
C SER A 159 -8.24 20.86 -2.05
N ASN A 160 -8.86 20.34 -0.98
CA ASN A 160 -10.30 20.12 -0.85
C ASN A 160 -10.92 19.32 -2.02
N ARG A 161 -10.17 18.37 -2.59
CA ARG A 161 -10.65 17.47 -3.67
C ARG A 161 -11.29 16.18 -3.14
N LEU A 162 -11.39 16.05 -1.81
CA LEU A 162 -12.03 14.92 -1.12
C LEU A 162 -13.41 15.27 -0.55
N SER A 163 -13.96 16.46 -0.86
CA SER A 163 -15.28 16.92 -0.40
C SER A 163 -16.43 16.17 -1.07
#